data_AF-M0AT57-F1
#
_entry.id   AF-M0AT57-F1
#
_cell.length_a   1.000
_cell.length_b   1.000
_cell.length_c   1.000
_cell.angle_alpha   90.00
_cell.angle_beta   90.00
_cell.angle_gamma   90.00
#
_symmetry.space_group_name_H-M   'P 1'
#
loop_
_entity.id
_entity.type
_entity.pdbx_description
1 polymer ?
#
loop_
_entity_poly.entity_id
_entity_poly.type
_entity_poly.pdbx_seq_one_letter_code
_entity_poly.pdbx_strand_id
1 'polypeptide(L)'
;MPIQTYRLEVRETDASGIDADVYDAEDMIVASTQVAYEDYGLEAPASRDGSPSAVAEFSTDVTTIDLQFERDDAGFVFRVFGDREEVATVRADDVEWEVD
;
A
#
# COMPACT_ATOMS: atom_id res chain seq x y z
N MET A 1 -14.08 20.65 0.72
CA MET A 1 -13.72 20.66 -0.71
C MET A 1 -14.80 19.88 -1.46
N PRO A 2 -14.76 19.65 -2.79
CA PRO A 2 -15.58 18.59 -3.37
C PRO A 2 -15.02 17.23 -2.95
N ILE A 3 -15.91 16.23 -2.80
CA ILE A 3 -15.50 14.84 -2.62
C ILE A 3 -14.66 14.40 -3.83
N GLN A 4 -13.50 13.79 -3.56
CA GLN A 4 -12.59 13.27 -4.59
C GLN A 4 -12.44 11.77 -4.41
N THR A 5 -12.21 11.06 -5.51
CA THR A 5 -11.96 9.61 -5.50
C THR A 5 -10.47 9.37 -5.61
N TYR A 6 -9.99 8.42 -4.80
CA TYR A 6 -8.61 8.01 -4.74
C TYR A 6 -8.52 6.49 -4.87
N ARG A 7 -7.35 6.01 -5.30
CA ARG A 7 -7.03 4.59 -5.41
C ARG A 7 -5.71 4.32 -4.71
N LEU A 8 -5.73 3.52 -3.66
CA LEU A 8 -4.53 2.92 -3.08
C LEU A 8 -4.20 1.64 -3.87
N GLU A 9 -3.00 1.56 -4.40
CA GLU A 9 -2.44 0.36 -5.02
C GLU A 9 -1.21 -0.06 -4.22
N VAL A 10 -1.20 -1.29 -3.73
CA VAL A 10 -0.09 -1.92 -3.02
C VAL A 10 0.37 -3.08 -3.89
N ARG A 11 1.64 -3.13 -4.28
CA ARG A 11 2.19 -4.14 -5.19
C ARG A 11 3.57 -4.57 -4.76
N GLU A 12 3.88 -5.85 -4.97
CA GLU A 12 5.26 -6.32 -4.84
C GLU A 12 6.10 -5.84 -6.03
N THR A 13 7.30 -5.34 -5.72
CA THR A 13 8.30 -4.87 -6.67
C THR A 13 9.27 -5.99 -7.03
N ASP A 14 9.83 -5.93 -8.25
CA ASP A 14 10.93 -6.82 -8.68
C ASP A 14 12.18 -6.72 -7.78
N ALA A 15 12.29 -5.69 -6.95
CA ALA A 15 13.42 -5.45 -6.06
C ALA A 15 13.26 -6.11 -4.67
N SER A 16 12.38 -7.10 -4.51
CA SER A 16 12.10 -7.76 -3.21
C SER A 16 11.61 -6.76 -2.15
N GLY A 17 10.49 -6.12 -2.44
CA GLY A 17 9.83 -5.19 -1.54
C GLY A 17 8.42 -4.85 -1.98
N ILE A 18 7.72 -4.04 -1.20
CA ILE A 18 6.36 -3.57 -1.48
C ILE A 18 6.41 -2.09 -1.83
N ASP A 19 5.70 -1.71 -2.88
CA ASP A 19 5.45 -0.35 -3.30
C ASP A 19 3.95 -0.06 -3.07
N ALA A 20 3.66 1.05 -2.40
CA ALA A 20 2.29 1.46 -2.12
C ALA A 20 2.11 2.91 -2.55
N ASP A 21 1.19 3.12 -3.49
CA ASP A 21 0.90 4.40 -4.13
C ASP A 21 -0.57 4.76 -3.95
N VAL A 22 -0.86 6.01 -3.61
CA VAL A 22 -2.20 6.59 -3.67
C VAL A 22 -2.31 7.48 -4.89
N TYR A 23 -3.24 7.14 -5.77
CA TYR A 23 -3.59 7.90 -6.96
C TYR A 23 -4.83 8.74 -6.72
N ASP A 24 -4.90 9.93 -7.29
CA ASP A 24 -6.13 10.72 -7.38
C ASP A 24 -6.98 10.32 -8.62
N ALA A 25 -8.12 10.97 -8.83
CA ALA A 25 -9.01 10.77 -9.96
C ALA A 25 -8.39 11.09 -11.33
N GLU A 26 -7.30 11.86 -11.38
CA GLU A 26 -6.50 12.12 -12.59
C GLU A 26 -5.34 11.13 -12.77
N ASP A 27 -5.33 10.01 -12.02
CA ASP A 27 -4.25 9.01 -11.97
C ASP A 27 -2.88 9.61 -11.58
N MET A 28 -2.87 10.71 -10.83
CA MET A 28 -1.64 11.30 -10.28
C MET A 28 -1.32 10.74 -8.90
N ILE A 29 -0.06 10.36 -8.65
CA ILE A 29 0.40 9.92 -7.33
C ILE A 29 0.39 11.12 -6.38
N VAL A 30 -0.40 11.03 -5.31
CA VAL A 30 -0.52 12.05 -4.26
C VAL A 30 0.23 11.68 -2.98
N ALA A 31 0.45 10.39 -2.76
CA ALA A 31 1.27 9.86 -1.67
C ALA A 31 1.85 8.51 -2.08
N SER A 32 3.07 8.20 -1.65
CA SER A 32 3.70 6.90 -1.88
C SER A 32 4.60 6.50 -0.73
N THR A 33 4.76 5.19 -0.54
CA THR A 33 5.72 4.62 0.39
C THR A 33 6.27 3.31 -0.16
N GLN A 34 7.50 2.99 0.22
CA GLN A 34 8.18 1.77 -0.21
C GLN A 34 8.70 1.03 1.02
N VAL A 35 8.55 -0.28 1.00
CA VAL A 35 9.04 -1.21 2.02
C VAL A 35 9.99 -2.18 1.36
N ALA A 36 11.19 -2.34 1.90
CA ALA A 36 12.12 -3.38 1.44
C ALA A 36 12.00 -4.60 2.37
N TYR A 37 11.85 -5.81 1.82
CA TYR A 37 11.72 -7.02 2.64
C TYR A 37 12.98 -7.29 3.49
N GLU A 38 14.14 -6.91 2.97
CA GLU A 38 15.44 -7.01 3.67
C GLU A 38 15.49 -6.23 5.00
N ASP A 39 14.74 -5.13 5.14
CA ASP A 39 14.67 -4.35 6.39
C ASP A 39 14.00 -5.14 7.52
N TYR A 40 13.16 -6.10 7.16
CA TYR A 40 12.41 -6.98 8.07
C TYR A 40 12.95 -8.42 8.09
N GLY A 41 14.03 -8.69 7.36
CA GLY A 41 14.60 -10.03 7.23
C GLY A 41 13.70 -11.02 6.49
N LEU A 42 12.77 -10.52 5.67
CA LEU A 42 11.88 -11.33 4.84
C LEU A 42 12.50 -11.55 3.46
N GLU A 43 12.17 -12.68 2.85
CA GLU A 43 12.55 -12.99 1.47
C GLU A 43 11.31 -13.40 0.66
N ALA A 44 11.19 -12.85 -0.55
CA ALA A 44 10.18 -13.30 -1.50
C ALA A 44 10.70 -14.51 -2.27
N PRO A 45 9.83 -15.45 -2.66
CA PRO A 45 10.20 -16.57 -3.51
C PRO A 45 10.82 -16.06 -4.81
N ALA A 46 11.96 -16.64 -5.19
CA ALA A 46 12.69 -16.29 -6.40
C ALA A 46 11.88 -16.49 -7.70
N SER A 47 10.75 -17.22 -7.64
CA SER A 47 9.84 -17.43 -8.75
C SER A 47 8.43 -17.69 -8.23
N ARG A 48 7.51 -16.77 -8.54
CA ARG A 48 6.06 -16.91 -8.35
C ARG A 48 5.32 -16.49 -9.63
N ASP A 49 4.09 -16.96 -9.81
CA ASP A 49 3.28 -16.62 -10.99
C ASP A 49 2.64 -15.23 -10.79
N GLY A 50 3.40 -14.18 -11.14
CA GLY A 50 2.99 -12.79 -10.98
C GLY A 50 3.24 -12.22 -9.58
N SER A 51 3.45 -10.90 -9.50
CA SER A 51 3.64 -10.19 -8.23
C SER A 51 2.30 -9.97 -7.54
N PRO A 52 2.15 -10.30 -6.24
CA PRO A 52 0.93 -9.99 -5.50
C PRO A 52 0.66 -8.49 -5.51
N SER A 53 -0.63 -8.14 -5.59
CA SER A 53 -1.09 -6.75 -5.50
C SER A 53 -2.45 -6.67 -4.83
N ALA A 54 -2.70 -5.56 -4.15
CA ALA A 54 -3.95 -5.23 -3.50
C ALA A 54 -4.34 -3.79 -3.86
N VAL A 55 -5.61 -3.59 -4.17
CA VAL A 55 -6.15 -2.27 -4.57
C VAL A 55 -7.36 -1.94 -3.72
N ALA A 56 -7.44 -0.69 -3.28
CA ALA A 56 -8.62 -0.14 -2.61
C ALA A 56 -8.97 1.23 -3.17
N GLU A 57 -10.23 1.39 -3.58
CA GLU A 57 -10.79 2.67 -4.01
C GLU A 57 -11.61 3.28 -2.87
N PHE A 58 -11.43 4.59 -2.65
CA PHE A 58 -12.14 5.32 -1.60
C PHE A 58 -12.42 6.75 -2.03
N SER A 59 -13.49 7.34 -1.51
CA SER A 59 -13.86 8.72 -1.79
C SER A 59 -13.88 9.53 -0.50
N THR A 60 -13.19 10.67 -0.49
CA THR A 60 -13.10 11.53 0.70
C THR A 60 -13.01 13.01 0.34
N ASP A 61 -13.35 13.87 1.28
CA ASP A 61 -13.26 15.33 1.16
C ASP A 61 -12.11 15.86 2.03
N VAL A 62 -10.87 15.80 1.52
CA VAL A 62 -9.68 16.16 2.29
C VAL A 62 -8.70 17.01 1.50
N THR A 63 -7.88 17.78 2.22
CA THR A 63 -6.88 18.68 1.65
C THR A 63 -5.54 17.98 1.41
N THR A 64 -5.27 16.94 2.21
CA THR A 64 -3.98 16.28 2.26
C THR A 64 -4.22 14.80 2.44
N ILE A 65 -3.49 14.02 1.67
CA ILE A 65 -3.39 12.58 1.77
C ILE A 65 -2.01 12.26 2.32
N ASP A 66 -1.98 11.36 3.28
CA ASP A 66 -0.77 10.81 3.87
C ASP A 66 -0.90 9.28 3.86
N LEU A 67 0.17 8.60 3.47
CA LEU A 67 0.21 7.15 3.41
C LEU A 67 1.22 6.64 4.43
N GLN A 68 0.76 5.81 5.35
CA GLN A 68 1.60 5.19 6.37
C GLN A 68 1.49 3.68 6.26
N PHE A 69 2.51 2.99 6.75
CA PHE A 69 2.48 1.54 6.89
C PHE A 69 2.96 1.12 8.26
N GLU A 70 2.49 -0.04 8.70
CA GLU A 70 2.89 -0.70 9.94
C GLU A 70 3.12 -2.18 9.64
N ARG A 71 4.17 -2.75 10.21
CA ARG A 71 4.41 -4.20 10.21
C ARG A 71 3.83 -4.80 11.48
N ASP A 72 2.91 -5.75 11.35
CA ASP A 72 2.41 -6.60 12.44
C ASP A 72 3.01 -8.01 12.33
N ASP A 73 2.70 -8.95 13.23
CA ASP A 73 3.19 -10.34 13.20
C ASP A 73 2.76 -11.12 11.94
N ALA A 74 1.74 -10.66 11.21
CA ALA A 74 1.11 -11.43 10.13
C ALA A 74 1.08 -10.74 8.75
N GLY A 75 1.58 -9.50 8.64
CA GLY A 75 1.80 -8.84 7.35
C GLY A 75 2.11 -7.35 7.47
N PHE A 76 2.11 -6.67 6.33
CA PHE A 76 2.20 -5.21 6.23
C PHE A 76 0.80 -4.61 6.13
N VAL A 77 0.52 -3.59 6.94
CA VAL A 77 -0.75 -2.86 6.95
C VAL A 77 -0.50 -1.44 6.44
N PHE A 78 -1.10 -1.09 5.33
CA PHE A 78 -1.04 0.24 4.71
C PHE A 78 -2.30 1.03 5.05
N ARG A 79 -2.14 2.19 5.70
CA ARG A 79 -3.24 3.06 6.12
C ARG A 79 -3.11 4.41 5.44
N VAL A 80 -4.20 4.86 4.84
CA VAL A 80 -4.31 6.18 4.24
C VAL A 80 -5.00 7.11 5.22
N PHE A 81 -4.37 8.25 5.48
CA PHE A 81 -4.92 9.30 6.31
C PHE A 81 -5.26 10.52 5.45
N GLY A 82 -6.51 10.95 5.53
CA GLY A 82 -6.99 12.20 4.96
C GLY A 82 -7.24 13.21 6.08
N ASP A 83 -6.55 14.36 6.05
CA ASP A 83 -6.64 15.38 7.13
C ASP A 83 -6.44 14.81 8.55
N ARG A 84 -5.55 13.81 8.69
CA ARG A 84 -5.24 13.06 9.93
C ARG A 84 -6.32 12.07 10.40
N GLU A 85 -7.36 11.85 9.62
CA GLU A 85 -8.35 10.78 9.85
C GLU A 85 -8.08 9.60 8.90
N GLU A 86 -8.20 8.37 9.38
CA GLU A 86 -8.05 7.19 8.53
C GLU A 86 -9.22 7.11 7.54
N VAL A 87 -8.90 7.05 6.24
CA VAL A 87 -9.91 7.02 5.16
C VAL A 87 -9.91 5.69 4.39
N ALA A 88 -8.81 4.94 4.43
CA ALA A 88 -8.69 3.62 3.82
C ALA A 88 -7.56 2.81 4.46
N THR A 89 -7.71 1.49 4.44
CA THR A 89 -6.71 0.55 4.93
C THR A 89 -6.65 -0.67 4.01
N VAL A 90 -5.43 -1.09 3.64
CA VAL A 90 -5.14 -2.31 2.88
C VAL A 90 -4.10 -3.12 3.64
N ARG A 91 -4.18 -4.44 3.54
CA ARG A 91 -3.24 -5.35 4.17
C ARG A 91 -2.60 -6.26 3.13
N ALA A 92 -1.30 -6.44 3.27
CA ALA A 92 -0.49 -7.39 2.55
C ALA A 92 -0.07 -8.50 3.52
N ASP A 93 -0.82 -9.59 3.55
CA ASP A 93 -0.60 -10.74 4.43
C ASP A 93 0.59 -11.58 3.99
N ASP A 94 1.49 -11.92 4.91
CA ASP A 94 2.72 -12.66 4.57
C ASP A 94 2.43 -14.00 3.92
N VAL A 95 1.37 -14.68 4.38
CA VAL A 95 0.95 -15.98 3.85
C VAL A 95 0.36 -15.86 2.45
N GLU A 96 -0.43 -14.81 2.18
CA GLU A 96 -1.01 -14.56 0.86
C GLU A 96 0.04 -14.05 -0.13
N TRP A 97 1.02 -13.32 0.38
CA TRP A 97 2.15 -12.78 -0.35
C TRP A 97 3.34 -13.73 -0.33
N GLU A 98 3.20 -14.94 0.21
CA GLU A 98 4.21 -16.00 0.30
C GLU A 98 5.62 -15.52 0.72
N VAL A 99 5.71 -14.56 1.65
CA VAL A 99 6.98 -14.05 2.21
C VAL A 99 7.27 -14.68 3.58
N ASP A 100 8.53 -15.03 3.86
CA ASP A 100 9.02 -15.64 5.11
C ASP A 100 10.37 -15.05 5.52
#